data_AF-A0A0L0VZI4-F1
#
_entry.id   AF-A0A0L0VZI4-F1
#
_cell.length_a   1.000
_cell.length_b   1.000
_cell.length_c   1.000
_cell.angle_alpha   90.00
_cell.angle_beta   90.00
_cell.angle_gamma   90.00
#
_symmetry.space_group_name_H-M   'P 1'
#
loop_
_entity.id
_entity.type
_entity.pdbx_description
1 polymer ?
#
loop_
_entity_poly.entity_id
_entity_poly.type
_entity_poly.pdbx_seq_one_letter_code
_entity_poly.pdbx_strand_id
1 'polypeptide(L)'
;MTDSLLRQIDSFQTDFELLNWLDQQVFSHSKPTLTTPSDQASSSSSSSSINQPQNTPSNKLGDCFVGHSIPKEFELDINFDQDPETILQQPICFTPLFSTILPHLIETFHQKFKNPHLSLYLFDWVRSHPDPFVKYFGLTRDVYFIILSIKCDVFRDFKGIQEGLIGMKSSGLELDDRFKRLINSITELILEDEIQAEQNLLLHLDSPDTNNTSQDFGIENNLDTFRKISNVDRIYVSQIEAILNEFIESQNIAFTHKFRSPPSSHKSFSIHHHN
;
A
#
# COMPACT_ATOMS: atom_id res chain seq x y z
N MET A 1 13.59 19.05 -10.26
CA MET A 1 14.43 17.85 -10.52
C MET A 1 13.56 16.67 -10.92
N THR A 2 12.51 16.36 -10.16
CA THR A 2 11.47 15.37 -10.50
C THR A 2 10.96 15.54 -11.93
N ASP A 3 10.59 16.75 -12.34
CA ASP A 3 10.13 17.03 -13.72
C ASP A 3 11.16 16.67 -14.81
N SER A 4 12.46 16.79 -14.52
CA SER A 4 13.51 16.41 -15.46
C SER A 4 13.58 14.90 -15.62
N LEU A 5 13.43 14.14 -14.52
CA LEU A 5 13.41 12.69 -14.52
C LEU A 5 12.14 12.15 -15.19
N LEU A 6 10.97 12.75 -14.93
CA LEU A 6 9.72 12.38 -15.59
C LEU A 6 9.81 12.61 -17.11
N ARG A 7 10.35 13.75 -17.55
CA ARG A 7 10.61 14.02 -18.97
C ARG A 7 11.60 13.04 -19.58
N GLN A 8 12.61 12.60 -18.82
CA GLN A 8 13.54 11.59 -19.27
C GLN A 8 12.84 10.24 -19.45
N ILE A 9 11.99 9.82 -18.50
CA ILE A 9 11.18 8.60 -18.63
C ILE A 9 10.28 8.66 -19.87
N ASP A 10 9.66 9.83 -20.10
CA ASP A 10 8.81 10.06 -21.28
C ASP A 10 9.60 10.06 -22.59
N SER A 11 10.91 10.32 -22.55
CA SER A 11 11.75 10.39 -23.74
C SER A 11 12.11 9.04 -24.33
N PHE A 12 12.11 7.94 -23.55
CA PHE A 12 12.48 6.61 -24.04
C PHE A 12 11.52 6.08 -25.11
N GLN A 13 12.02 5.44 -26.16
CA GLN A 13 11.19 4.94 -27.26
C GLN A 13 10.75 3.49 -27.06
N THR A 14 11.52 2.71 -26.30
CA THR A 14 11.24 1.29 -26.05
C THR A 14 11.18 0.97 -24.56
N ASP A 15 10.44 -0.08 -24.21
CA ASP A 15 10.38 -0.60 -22.85
C ASP A 15 11.75 -1.15 -22.41
N PHE A 16 12.51 -1.73 -23.32
CA PHE A 16 13.87 -2.22 -23.07
C PHE A 16 14.85 -1.10 -22.67
N GLU A 17 14.80 0.05 -23.35
CA GLU A 17 15.63 1.21 -22.97
C GLU A 17 15.27 1.73 -21.57
N LEU A 18 13.98 1.83 -21.26
CA LEU A 18 13.51 2.24 -19.95
C LEU A 18 13.91 1.22 -18.86
N LEU A 19 13.86 -0.08 -19.17
CA LEU A 19 14.30 -1.14 -18.28
C LEU A 19 15.80 -1.04 -17.94
N ASN A 20 16.65 -0.80 -18.95
CA ASN A 20 18.08 -0.60 -18.70
C ASN A 20 18.34 0.63 -17.84
N TRP A 21 17.55 1.70 -18.03
CA TRP A 21 17.64 2.89 -17.17
C TRP A 21 17.20 2.59 -15.73
N LEU A 22 16.13 1.81 -15.54
CA LEU A 22 15.68 1.37 -14.22
C LEU A 22 16.74 0.54 -13.52
N ASP A 23 17.38 -0.37 -14.24
CA ASP A 23 18.45 -1.19 -13.69
C ASP A 23 19.58 -0.32 -13.13
N GLN A 24 19.95 0.75 -13.83
CA GLN A 24 21.04 1.65 -13.42
C GLN A 24 20.66 2.66 -12.33
N GLN A 25 19.41 3.15 -12.31
CA GLN A 25 19.00 4.28 -11.47
C GLN A 25 18.12 3.88 -10.27
N VAL A 26 17.47 2.72 -10.36
CA VAL A 26 16.49 2.23 -9.37
C VAL A 26 16.94 0.92 -8.74
N PHE A 27 17.48 -0.02 -9.50
CA PHE A 27 17.89 -1.34 -8.98
C PHE A 27 19.37 -1.43 -8.59
N SER A 28 20.22 -0.62 -9.22
CA SER A 28 21.65 -0.63 -8.96
C SER A 28 21.98 0.04 -7.63
N HIS A 29 22.68 -0.73 -6.78
CA HIS A 29 23.45 -0.37 -5.59
C HIS A 29 22.73 -0.60 -4.26
N SER A 30 23.29 -1.54 -3.49
CA SER A 30 23.09 -1.67 -2.05
C SER A 30 23.19 -0.30 -1.39
N LYS A 31 22.32 -0.02 -0.40
CA LYS A 31 22.43 1.15 0.49
C LYS A 31 23.90 1.43 0.78
N PRO A 32 24.45 2.62 0.48
CA PRO A 32 25.83 2.92 0.84
C PRO A 32 25.95 2.72 2.35
N THR A 33 26.70 1.68 2.73
CA THR A 33 27.10 1.47 4.11
C THR A 33 28.06 2.60 4.38
N LEU A 34 27.63 3.62 5.13
CA LEU A 34 28.57 4.58 5.71
C LEU A 34 29.47 3.77 6.64
N THR A 35 30.63 3.38 6.15
CA THR A 35 31.74 2.97 7.00
C THR A 35 32.10 4.19 7.85
N THR A 36 31.64 4.18 9.10
CA THR A 36 32.18 5.04 10.14
C THR A 36 33.68 4.79 10.18
N PRO A 37 34.54 5.82 10.13
CA PRO A 37 35.97 5.60 10.35
C PRO A 37 36.14 5.08 11.78
N SER A 38 36.48 3.80 11.89
CA SER A 38 37.22 3.30 13.05
C SER A 38 38.52 4.09 13.10
N ASP A 39 38.65 4.94 14.12
CA ASP A 39 39.85 5.06 14.96
C ASP A 39 39.65 6.22 15.94
N GLN A 40 39.49 5.91 17.22
CA GLN A 40 40.55 6.15 18.21
C GLN A 40 40.11 5.65 19.59
N ALA A 41 40.99 4.82 20.15
CA ALA A 41 40.97 4.36 21.51
C ALA A 41 40.88 5.52 22.51
N SER A 42 39.99 5.41 23.49
CA SER A 42 40.19 5.99 24.82
C SER A 42 39.59 5.06 25.86
N SER A 43 40.49 4.32 26.49
CA SER A 43 40.31 3.61 27.74
C SER A 43 39.99 4.58 28.88
N SER A 44 38.91 4.33 29.63
CA SER A 44 38.88 4.61 31.07
C SER A 44 37.79 3.79 31.77
N SER A 45 38.27 3.00 32.72
CA SER A 45 37.58 2.11 33.64
C SER A 45 36.87 2.82 34.80
N SER A 46 35.84 2.14 35.36
CA SER A 46 35.31 2.21 36.75
C SER A 46 34.70 3.55 37.20
N SER A 47 33.64 3.66 38.01
CA SER A 47 33.07 2.82 39.07
C SER A 47 31.69 3.36 39.48
N SER A 48 30.88 2.47 40.04
CA SER A 48 29.61 2.69 40.74
C SER A 48 29.68 3.69 41.91
N SER A 49 28.63 4.50 42.09
CA SER A 49 28.20 5.04 43.39
C SER A 49 26.72 5.48 43.36
N ILE A 50 26.04 5.17 44.46
CA ILE A 50 24.59 5.19 44.72
C ILE A 50 24.22 6.44 45.56
N ASN A 51 22.96 6.92 45.39
CA ASN A 51 22.07 7.70 46.31
C ASN A 51 21.53 8.98 45.60
N GLN A 52 20.25 9.38 45.62
CA GLN A 52 18.98 8.96 46.24
C GLN A 52 17.82 9.77 45.57
N PRO A 53 16.52 9.64 45.94
CA PRO A 53 15.41 9.59 44.99
C PRO A 53 14.63 10.91 44.82
N GLN A 54 14.06 11.13 43.64
CA GLN A 54 12.93 12.05 43.48
C GLN A 54 11.80 11.37 42.71
N ASN A 55 10.70 11.16 43.43
CA ASN A 55 9.42 10.65 42.93
C ASN A 55 8.92 11.53 41.78
N THR A 56 8.88 10.96 40.58
CA THR A 56 8.05 11.43 39.46
C THR A 56 7.26 10.24 38.93
N PRO A 57 5.98 10.40 38.55
CA PRO A 57 5.13 9.28 38.16
C PRO A 57 5.65 8.64 36.88
N SER A 58 6.16 7.41 37.01
CA SER A 58 6.62 6.57 35.89
C SER A 58 5.43 6.29 34.96
N ASN A 59 5.49 6.88 33.76
CA ASN A 59 4.71 6.41 32.63
C ASN A 59 5.32 5.08 32.18
N LYS A 60 4.69 3.97 32.60
CA LYS A 60 5.09 2.57 32.32
C LYS A 60 5.23 2.19 30.84
N LEU A 61 5.04 3.13 29.91
CA LEU A 61 5.25 2.94 28.48
C LEU A 61 6.71 3.18 28.07
N GLY A 62 7.46 4.05 28.78
CA GLY A 62 8.87 4.31 28.50
C GLY A 62 9.80 3.18 28.94
N ASP A 63 9.47 2.50 30.04
CA ASP A 63 10.31 1.45 30.64
C ASP A 63 10.31 0.13 29.84
N CYS A 64 9.38 -0.08 28.90
CA CYS A 64 9.41 -1.26 28.02
C CYS A 64 10.50 -1.18 26.94
N PHE A 65 11.04 0.01 26.66
CA PHE A 65 12.07 0.21 25.63
C PHE A 65 13.48 0.32 26.23
N VAL A 66 13.61 0.33 27.57
CA VAL A 66 14.90 0.37 28.24
C VAL A 66 15.45 -1.06 28.33
N GLY A 67 16.15 -1.51 27.29
CA GLY A 67 16.98 -2.72 27.35
C GLY A 67 16.90 -3.67 26.15
N HIS A 68 16.02 -3.42 25.18
CA HIS A 68 16.08 -4.12 23.89
C HIS A 68 16.83 -3.22 22.92
N SER A 69 18.13 -3.49 22.72
CA SER A 69 18.86 -2.92 21.60
C SER A 69 18.10 -3.30 20.33
N ILE A 70 17.49 -2.31 19.68
CA ILE A 70 16.95 -2.47 18.33
C ILE A 70 18.12 -3.01 17.49
N PRO A 71 17.97 -4.13 16.76
CA PRO A 71 19.02 -4.58 15.86
C PRO A 71 19.42 -3.40 14.96
N LYS A 72 20.72 -3.07 14.86
CA LYS A 72 21.24 -1.91 14.11
C LYS A 72 20.75 -1.85 12.65
N GLU A 73 20.28 -2.97 12.11
CA GLU A 73 19.61 -3.10 10.82
C GLU A 73 18.26 -2.34 10.71
N PHE A 74 17.62 -1.99 11.83
CA PHE A 74 16.37 -1.22 11.88
C PHE A 74 16.54 0.17 12.51
N GLU A 75 17.76 0.57 12.84
CA GLU A 75 18.04 1.93 13.29
C GLU A 75 17.92 2.87 12.08
N LEU A 76 16.99 3.83 12.18
CA LEU A 76 16.79 4.85 11.17
C LEU A 76 18.00 5.81 11.21
N ASP A 77 19.06 5.47 10.49
CA ASP A 77 20.20 6.37 10.23
C ASP A 77 19.81 7.50 9.27
N ILE A 78 18.72 8.21 9.58
CA ILE A 78 18.31 9.41 8.86
C ILE A 78 19.05 10.56 9.52
N ASN A 79 20.22 10.88 8.97
CA ASN A 79 20.95 12.07 9.36
C ASN A 79 20.24 13.27 8.71
N PHE A 80 19.32 13.91 9.42
CA PHE A 80 18.58 15.07 8.91
C PHE A 80 19.48 16.28 8.59
N ASP A 81 20.75 16.21 9.01
CA ASP A 81 21.80 17.18 8.71
C ASP A 81 22.65 16.80 7.46
N GLN A 82 22.33 15.72 6.75
CA GLN A 82 22.98 15.40 5.47
C GLN A 82 22.66 16.44 4.41
N ASP A 83 23.70 16.94 3.73
CA ASP A 83 23.54 17.83 2.58
C ASP A 83 22.61 17.20 1.53
N PRO A 84 21.64 17.95 0.97
CA PRO A 84 20.67 17.42 0.01
C PRO A 84 21.32 16.80 -1.23
N GLU A 85 22.56 17.18 -1.54
CA GLU A 85 23.35 16.60 -2.63
C GLU A 85 23.87 15.18 -2.33
N THR A 86 24.04 14.80 -1.05
CA THR A 86 24.48 13.45 -0.66
C THR A 86 23.35 12.42 -0.67
N ILE A 87 22.10 12.86 -0.43
CA ILE A 87 20.89 12.03 -0.62
C ILE A 87 20.75 11.61 -2.10
N LEU A 88 21.23 12.44 -3.02
CA LEU A 88 21.18 12.21 -4.47
C LEU A 88 22.26 11.25 -4.99
N GLN A 89 23.22 10.84 -4.17
CA GLN A 89 24.19 9.80 -4.53
C GLN A 89 23.64 8.38 -4.32
N GLN A 90 22.44 8.27 -3.73
CA GLN A 90 21.77 7.00 -3.50
C GLN A 90 20.80 6.67 -4.65
N PRO A 91 20.55 5.39 -4.91
CA PRO A 91 19.56 4.98 -5.91
C PRO A 91 18.19 5.59 -5.62
N ILE A 92 17.45 5.92 -6.68
CA ILE A 92 16.20 6.69 -6.57
C ILE A 92 15.21 6.03 -5.61
N CYS A 93 15.18 4.69 -5.55
CA CYS A 93 14.27 3.91 -4.71
C CYS A 93 14.42 4.15 -3.20
N PHE A 94 15.57 4.65 -2.74
CA PHE A 94 15.83 5.02 -1.35
C PHE A 94 15.52 6.49 -1.05
N THR A 95 15.02 7.25 -2.03
CA THR A 95 14.75 8.68 -1.89
C THR A 95 13.24 8.96 -1.96
N PRO A 96 12.77 10.07 -1.37
CA PRO A 96 11.37 10.50 -1.50
C PRO A 96 10.91 10.73 -2.95
N LEU A 97 11.84 10.91 -3.90
CA LEU A 97 11.50 11.06 -5.32
C LEU A 97 10.83 9.81 -5.88
N PHE A 98 11.09 8.63 -5.29
CA PHE A 98 10.50 7.38 -5.74
C PHE A 98 8.98 7.36 -5.66
N SER A 99 8.39 8.05 -4.66
CA SER A 99 6.94 8.17 -4.50
C SER A 99 6.24 8.83 -5.68
N THR A 100 6.95 9.69 -6.43
CA THR A 100 6.43 10.33 -7.65
C THR A 100 6.85 9.57 -8.90
N ILE A 101 8.08 9.05 -8.94
CA ILE A 101 8.66 8.39 -10.11
C ILE A 101 8.02 7.02 -10.37
N LEU A 102 7.80 6.22 -9.32
CA LEU A 102 7.25 4.88 -9.45
C LEU A 102 5.84 4.84 -10.08
N PRO A 103 4.84 5.62 -9.64
CA PRO A 103 3.54 5.65 -10.30
C PRO A 103 3.66 5.98 -11.79
N HIS A 104 4.49 6.96 -12.14
CA HIS A 104 4.75 7.35 -13.53
C HIS A 104 5.38 6.22 -14.35
N LEU A 105 6.32 5.47 -13.78
CA LEU A 105 6.93 4.30 -14.43
C LEU A 105 5.91 3.19 -14.69
N ILE A 106 5.09 2.87 -13.68
CA ILE A 106 4.05 1.85 -13.78
C ILE A 106 3.03 2.24 -14.88
N GLU A 107 2.61 3.51 -14.91
CA GLU A 107 1.74 4.04 -15.96
C GLU A 107 2.41 4.04 -17.33
N THR A 108 3.69 4.39 -17.42
CA THR A 108 4.43 4.38 -18.69
C THR A 108 4.48 2.97 -19.28
N PHE A 109 4.80 1.96 -18.48
CA PHE A 109 4.77 0.57 -18.95
C PHE A 109 3.37 0.13 -19.39
N HIS A 110 2.33 0.47 -18.63
CA HIS A 110 0.98 0.07 -18.94
C HIS A 110 0.40 0.81 -20.16
N GLN A 111 0.51 2.14 -20.19
CA GLN A 111 -0.17 2.99 -21.17
C GLN A 111 0.65 3.22 -22.44
N LYS A 112 1.95 3.52 -22.31
CA LYS A 112 2.82 3.83 -23.46
C LYS A 112 3.34 2.57 -24.11
N PHE A 113 3.88 1.65 -23.33
CA PHE A 113 4.47 0.40 -23.84
C PHE A 113 3.49 -0.78 -23.91
N LYS A 114 2.25 -0.61 -23.41
CA LYS A 114 1.21 -1.65 -23.42
C LYS A 114 1.67 -2.96 -22.78
N ASN A 115 2.55 -2.87 -21.78
CA ASN A 115 3.13 -3.99 -21.06
C ASN A 115 2.70 -3.99 -19.58
N PRO A 116 1.45 -4.41 -19.28
CA PRO A 116 0.92 -4.43 -17.92
C PRO A 116 1.63 -5.45 -17.01
N HIS A 117 2.25 -6.48 -17.58
CA HIS A 117 3.03 -7.45 -16.79
C HIS A 117 4.25 -6.78 -16.14
N LEU A 118 4.90 -5.87 -16.84
CA LEU A 118 6.06 -5.16 -16.32
C LEU A 118 5.68 -4.18 -15.22
N SER A 119 4.53 -3.53 -15.35
CA SER A 119 3.90 -2.73 -14.29
C SER A 119 3.67 -3.56 -13.02
N LEU A 120 3.11 -4.77 -13.15
CA LEU A 120 2.90 -5.68 -12.01
C LEU A 120 4.22 -6.18 -11.41
N TYR A 121 5.20 -6.54 -12.26
CA TYR A 121 6.51 -6.97 -11.81
C TYR A 121 7.21 -5.90 -10.96
N LEU A 122 7.18 -4.64 -11.41
CA LEU A 122 7.80 -3.54 -10.69
C LEU A 122 7.12 -3.32 -9.33
N PHE A 123 5.79 -3.39 -9.27
CA PHE A 123 5.05 -3.33 -8.01
C PHE A 123 5.40 -4.48 -7.07
N ASP A 124 5.46 -5.72 -7.57
CA ASP A 124 5.83 -6.88 -6.76
C ASP A 124 7.28 -6.82 -6.28
N TRP A 125 8.19 -6.28 -7.08
CA TRP A 125 9.57 -6.02 -6.67
C TRP A 125 9.63 -5.05 -5.48
N VAL A 126 8.88 -3.94 -5.52
CA VAL A 126 8.79 -2.99 -4.39
C VAL A 126 8.17 -3.67 -3.17
N ARG A 127 7.07 -4.39 -3.35
CA ARG A 127 6.33 -5.05 -2.27
C ARG A 127 7.14 -6.14 -1.56
N SER A 128 7.98 -6.86 -2.30
CA SER A 128 8.84 -7.93 -1.77
C SER A 128 10.23 -7.45 -1.37
N HIS A 129 10.54 -6.17 -1.56
CA HIS A 129 11.87 -5.63 -1.29
C HIS A 129 12.27 -5.82 0.18
N PRO A 130 13.54 -6.17 0.51
CA PRO A 130 13.94 -6.33 1.90
C PRO A 130 14.00 -5.00 2.66
N ASP A 131 14.37 -3.91 1.98
CA ASP A 131 14.53 -2.60 2.61
C ASP A 131 13.17 -1.89 2.84
N PRO A 132 12.88 -1.43 4.07
CA PRO A 132 11.62 -0.75 4.39
C PRO A 132 11.48 0.63 3.73
N PHE A 133 12.56 1.34 3.39
CA PHE A 133 12.49 2.64 2.71
C PHE A 133 11.92 2.52 1.30
N VAL A 134 12.34 1.48 0.56
CA VAL A 134 11.81 1.21 -0.78
C VAL A 134 10.31 0.97 -0.73
N LYS A 135 9.84 0.23 0.29
CA LYS A 135 8.40 0.04 0.53
C LYS A 135 7.70 1.32 0.92
N TYR A 136 8.29 2.07 1.86
CA TYR A 136 7.70 3.30 2.38
C TYR A 136 7.52 4.35 1.27
N PHE A 137 8.52 4.54 0.41
CA PHE A 137 8.44 5.47 -0.70
C PHE A 137 7.68 4.90 -1.90
N GLY A 138 7.72 3.59 -2.14
CA GLY A 138 7.13 2.99 -3.33
C GLY A 138 5.69 2.51 -3.19
N LEU A 139 5.24 2.08 -2.00
CA LEU A 139 3.89 1.57 -1.80
C LEU A 139 2.93 2.71 -1.42
N THR A 140 2.76 3.66 -2.33
CA THR A 140 1.86 4.81 -2.13
C THR A 140 0.43 4.49 -2.58
N ARG A 141 -0.53 5.30 -2.12
CA ARG A 141 -1.93 5.21 -2.55
C ARG A 141 -2.07 5.23 -4.07
N ASP A 142 -1.35 6.12 -4.76
CA ASP A 142 -1.43 6.26 -6.21
C ASP A 142 -0.92 5.01 -6.92
N VAL A 143 0.19 4.42 -6.44
CA VAL A 143 0.72 3.16 -6.96
C VAL A 143 -0.28 2.03 -6.81
N TYR A 144 -0.89 1.88 -5.63
CA TYR A 144 -1.95 0.89 -5.44
C TYR A 144 -3.13 1.13 -6.38
N PHE A 145 -3.58 2.38 -6.55
CA PHE A 145 -4.70 2.67 -7.44
C PHE A 145 -4.43 2.21 -8.89
N ILE A 146 -3.26 2.54 -9.43
CA ILE A 146 -2.86 2.13 -10.79
C ILE A 146 -2.82 0.61 -10.91
N ILE A 147 -2.22 -0.08 -9.93
CA ILE A 147 -2.08 -1.54 -9.96
C ILE A 147 -3.42 -2.25 -9.83
N LEU A 148 -4.30 -1.79 -8.94
CA LEU A 148 -5.65 -2.34 -8.80
C LEU A 148 -6.47 -2.12 -10.08
N SER A 149 -6.33 -0.97 -10.72
CA SER A 149 -6.98 -0.67 -12.01
C SER A 149 -6.47 -1.62 -13.10
N ILE A 150 -5.16 -1.85 -13.20
CA ILE A 150 -4.57 -2.81 -14.16
C ILE A 150 -5.10 -4.24 -13.90
N LYS A 151 -5.13 -4.67 -12.63
CA LYS A 151 -5.65 -6.00 -12.24
C LYS A 151 -7.11 -6.16 -12.61
N CYS A 152 -7.92 -5.12 -12.43
CA CYS A 152 -9.32 -5.10 -12.83
C CYS A 152 -9.44 -5.16 -14.35
N ASP A 153 -8.89 -4.17 -15.05
CA ASP A 153 -9.17 -3.90 -16.47
C ASP A 153 -8.54 -4.91 -17.42
N VAL A 154 -7.31 -5.34 -17.12
CA VAL A 154 -6.54 -6.23 -18.01
C VAL A 154 -6.70 -7.69 -17.62
N PHE A 155 -6.62 -7.99 -16.31
CA PHE A 155 -6.47 -9.37 -15.84
C PHE A 155 -7.75 -9.96 -15.24
N ARG A 156 -8.75 -9.13 -14.88
CA ARG A 156 -9.92 -9.55 -14.08
C ARG A 156 -9.50 -10.32 -12.81
N ASP A 157 -8.38 -9.92 -12.21
CA ASP A 157 -7.77 -10.59 -11.05
C ASP A 157 -8.38 -10.06 -9.75
N PHE A 158 -9.61 -10.50 -9.42
CA PHE A 158 -10.32 -10.06 -8.22
C PHE A 158 -9.62 -10.49 -6.93
N LYS A 159 -8.98 -11.66 -6.93
CA LYS A 159 -8.16 -12.10 -5.81
C LYS A 159 -7.01 -11.11 -5.55
N GLY A 160 -6.25 -10.75 -6.57
CA GLY A 160 -5.16 -9.80 -6.44
C GLY A 160 -5.63 -8.39 -6.05
N ILE A 161 -6.86 -8.01 -6.42
CA ILE A 161 -7.46 -6.75 -5.95
C ILE A 161 -7.75 -6.81 -4.45
N GLN A 162 -8.36 -7.90 -3.99
CA GLN A 162 -8.62 -8.15 -2.57
C GLN A 162 -7.31 -8.13 -1.75
N GLU A 163 -6.27 -8.84 -2.21
CA GLU A 163 -4.97 -8.87 -1.56
C GLU A 163 -4.31 -7.49 -1.54
N GLY A 164 -4.45 -6.71 -2.62
CA GLY A 164 -3.96 -5.34 -2.70
C GLY A 164 -4.64 -4.41 -1.70
N LEU A 165 -5.97 -4.48 -1.54
CA LEU A 165 -6.71 -3.69 -0.56
C LEU A 165 -6.34 -4.06 0.88
N ILE A 166 -6.14 -5.35 1.18
CA ILE A 166 -5.61 -5.79 2.48
C ILE A 166 -4.21 -5.22 2.70
N GLY A 167 -3.35 -5.25 1.67
CA GLY A 167 -2.02 -4.64 1.68
C GLY A 167 -2.08 -3.15 2.06
N MET A 168 -2.92 -2.38 1.37
CA MET A 168 -3.15 -0.96 1.68
C MET A 168 -3.56 -0.75 3.13
N LYS A 169 -4.51 -1.54 3.62
CA LYS A 169 -5.01 -1.47 4.99
C LYS A 169 -3.90 -1.72 5.99
N SER A 170 -3.10 -2.75 5.76
CA SER A 170 -1.96 -3.10 6.62
C SER A 170 -0.87 -2.02 6.63
N SER A 171 -0.71 -1.29 5.52
CA SER A 171 0.20 -0.14 5.42
C SER A 171 -0.39 1.16 5.98
N GLY A 172 -1.63 1.14 6.51
CA GLY A 172 -2.29 2.33 7.04
C GLY A 172 -2.67 3.35 5.97
N LEU A 173 -2.77 2.93 4.70
CA LEU A 173 -3.17 3.80 3.61
C LEU A 173 -4.68 4.00 3.61
N GLU A 174 -5.08 5.25 3.47
CA GLU A 174 -6.48 5.62 3.31
C GLU A 174 -6.95 5.44 1.85
N LEU A 175 -8.23 5.10 1.66
CA LEU A 175 -8.89 5.11 0.35
C LEU A 175 -9.45 6.50 0.02
N ASP A 176 -9.47 6.84 -1.27
CA ASP A 176 -10.14 8.03 -1.79
C ASP A 176 -11.33 7.64 -2.71
N ASP A 177 -12.03 8.64 -3.25
CA ASP A 177 -13.21 8.41 -4.09
C ASP A 177 -12.91 7.73 -5.44
N ARG A 178 -11.64 7.62 -5.85
CA ARG A 178 -11.26 6.85 -7.04
C ARG A 178 -11.38 5.35 -6.76
N PHE A 179 -11.01 4.90 -5.56
CA PHE A 179 -11.16 3.49 -5.15
C PHE A 179 -12.63 3.10 -5.03
N LYS A 180 -13.48 3.97 -4.48
CA LYS A 180 -14.93 3.74 -4.44
C LYS A 180 -15.51 3.53 -5.84
N ARG A 181 -15.11 4.38 -6.80
CA ARG A 181 -15.54 4.26 -8.19
C ARG A 181 -15.05 2.97 -8.85
N LEU A 182 -13.80 2.59 -8.61
CA LEU A 182 -13.25 1.33 -9.11
C LEU A 182 -14.05 0.13 -8.58
N ILE A 183 -14.32 0.10 -7.28
CA ILE A 183 -15.05 -1.01 -6.64
C ILE A 183 -16.50 -1.05 -7.12
N ASN A 184 -17.19 0.10 -7.23
CA ASN A 184 -18.53 0.15 -7.81
C ASN A 184 -18.55 -0.38 -9.25
N SER A 185 -17.54 -0.05 -10.07
CA SER A 185 -17.43 -0.60 -11.43
C SER A 185 -17.24 -2.11 -11.44
N ILE A 186 -16.55 -2.69 -10.45
CA ILE A 186 -16.43 -4.14 -10.29
C ILE A 186 -17.78 -4.76 -9.94
N THR A 187 -18.51 -4.16 -9.00
CA THR A 187 -19.85 -4.62 -8.60
C THR A 187 -20.84 -4.57 -9.78
N GLU A 188 -20.83 -3.49 -10.54
CA GLU A 188 -21.66 -3.34 -11.76
C GLU A 188 -21.33 -4.43 -12.79
N LEU A 189 -20.06 -4.79 -12.94
CA LEU A 189 -19.61 -5.86 -13.85
C LEU A 189 -20.17 -7.23 -13.43
N ILE A 190 -20.20 -7.52 -12.12
CA ILE A 190 -20.79 -8.75 -11.59
C ILE A 190 -22.31 -8.77 -11.78
N LEU A 191 -22.97 -7.64 -11.53
CA LEU A 191 -24.41 -7.52 -11.70
C LEU A 191 -24.83 -7.74 -13.15
N GLU A 192 -24.09 -7.15 -14.10
CA GLU A 192 -24.34 -7.35 -15.53
C GLU A 192 -24.13 -8.80 -15.94
N ASP A 193 -23.08 -9.48 -15.44
CA ASP A 193 -22.87 -10.92 -15.68
C ASP A 193 -24.03 -11.76 -15.15
N GLU A 194 -24.58 -11.41 -13.99
CA GLU A 194 -25.74 -12.10 -13.41
C GLU A 194 -26.99 -11.93 -14.26
N ILE A 195 -27.32 -10.69 -14.65
CA ILE A 195 -28.48 -10.39 -15.49
C ILE A 195 -28.36 -11.12 -16.84
N GLN A 196 -27.17 -11.15 -17.43
CA GLN A 196 -26.93 -11.88 -18.67
C GLN A 196 -27.09 -13.39 -18.49
N ALA A 197 -26.59 -13.96 -17.40
CA ALA A 197 -26.74 -15.38 -17.11
C ALA A 197 -28.21 -15.78 -16.93
N GLU A 198 -28.99 -14.97 -16.21
CA GLU A 198 -30.44 -15.18 -16.02
C GLU A 198 -31.20 -15.10 -17.35
N GLN A 199 -30.92 -14.10 -18.19
CA GLN A 199 -31.54 -13.96 -19.51
C GLN A 199 -31.25 -15.17 -20.41
N ASN A 200 -30.00 -15.64 -20.43
CA ASN A 200 -29.61 -16.81 -21.23
C ASN A 200 -30.29 -18.10 -20.75
N LEU A 201 -30.44 -18.26 -19.43
CA LEU A 201 -31.17 -19.37 -18.83
C LEU A 201 -32.66 -19.35 -19.23
N LEU A 202 -33.31 -18.19 -19.15
CA LEU A 202 -34.71 -18.03 -19.54
C LEU A 202 -34.93 -18.38 -21.02
N LEU A 203 -34.02 -17.95 -21.91
CA LEU A 203 -34.07 -18.31 -23.33
C LEU A 203 -33.93 -19.82 -23.57
N HIS A 204 -33.18 -20.54 -22.73
CA HIS A 204 -33.03 -22.00 -22.83
C HIS A 204 -34.27 -22.77 -22.34
N LEU A 205 -34.99 -22.22 -21.35
CA LEU A 205 -36.20 -22.83 -20.80
C LEU A 205 -37.42 -22.70 -21.74
N ASP A 206 -37.45 -21.67 -22.59
CA ASP A 206 -38.55 -21.42 -23.53
C ASP A 206 -38.41 -22.22 -24.86
N SER A 207 -37.40 -23.08 -24.97
CA SER A 207 -37.18 -23.95 -26.13
C SER A 207 -38.06 -25.22 -26.06
N PRO A 208 -38.89 -25.53 -27.07
CA PRO A 208 -39.93 -26.55 -26.99
C PRO A 208 -39.45 -28.02 -27.02
N ASP A 209 -38.13 -28.30 -26.98
CA ASP A 209 -37.60 -29.65 -27.23
C ASP A 209 -37.22 -30.48 -25.99
N THR A 210 -37.39 -30.00 -24.76
CA THR A 210 -37.06 -30.82 -23.57
C THR A 210 -38.26 -31.60 -23.04
N ASN A 211 -38.63 -32.66 -23.77
CA ASN A 211 -39.41 -33.76 -23.20
C ASN A 211 -38.49 -34.65 -22.34
N ASN A 212 -38.93 -34.89 -21.10
CA ASN A 212 -38.43 -35.88 -20.14
C ASN A 212 -37.14 -35.50 -19.39
N THR A 213 -37.30 -34.97 -18.18
CA THR A 213 -36.96 -35.66 -16.92
C THR A 213 -37.15 -34.67 -15.78
N SER A 214 -37.87 -35.08 -14.73
CA SER A 214 -37.99 -34.41 -13.43
C SER A 214 -36.71 -33.67 -12.99
N GLN A 215 -36.70 -32.33 -13.04
CA GLN A 215 -35.49 -31.53 -12.79
C GLN A 215 -35.78 -30.31 -11.90
N ASP A 216 -36.40 -30.56 -10.75
CA ASP A 216 -36.65 -29.55 -9.69
C ASP A 216 -35.41 -29.30 -8.79
N PHE A 217 -34.24 -29.83 -9.19
CA PHE A 217 -32.96 -29.75 -8.46
C PHE A 217 -31.85 -29.02 -9.25
N GLY A 218 -32.16 -28.41 -10.39
CA GLY A 218 -31.15 -28.01 -11.39
C GLY A 218 -31.00 -26.52 -11.71
N ILE A 219 -31.86 -25.63 -11.21
CA ILE A 219 -31.91 -24.24 -11.71
C ILE A 219 -30.61 -23.45 -11.36
N GLU A 220 -30.12 -23.55 -10.12
CA GLU A 220 -28.86 -22.89 -9.73
C GLU A 220 -27.63 -23.48 -10.45
N ASN A 221 -27.58 -24.82 -10.59
CA ASN A 221 -26.51 -25.50 -11.34
C ASN A 221 -26.52 -25.13 -12.84
N ASN A 222 -27.70 -24.86 -13.41
CA ASN A 222 -27.84 -24.39 -14.77
C ASN A 222 -27.43 -22.92 -14.90
N LEU A 223 -27.75 -22.06 -13.93
CA LEU A 223 -27.39 -20.64 -13.96
C LEU A 223 -25.86 -20.45 -13.95
N ASP A 224 -25.15 -21.23 -13.14
CA ASP A 224 -23.67 -21.24 -13.10
C ASP A 224 -23.04 -21.56 -14.46
N THR A 225 -23.74 -22.29 -15.34
CA THR A 225 -23.25 -22.60 -16.69
C THR A 225 -23.27 -21.37 -17.61
N PHE A 226 -24.13 -20.39 -17.33
CA PHE A 226 -24.28 -19.18 -18.14
C PHE A 226 -23.48 -17.98 -17.63
N ARG A 227 -22.95 -18.05 -16.40
CA ARG A 227 -22.11 -17.01 -15.79
C ARG A 227 -20.72 -17.01 -16.44
N LYS A 228 -20.19 -15.84 -16.77
CA LYS A 228 -18.79 -15.69 -17.23
C LYS A 228 -17.84 -15.57 -16.06
N ILE A 229 -18.32 -15.05 -14.93
CA ILE A 229 -17.50 -14.84 -13.74
C ILE A 229 -17.71 -16.00 -12.78
N SER A 230 -16.61 -16.61 -12.36
CA SER A 230 -16.62 -17.77 -11.47
C SER A 230 -17.25 -17.45 -10.11
N ASN A 231 -17.87 -18.44 -9.48
CA ASN A 231 -18.31 -18.35 -8.08
C ASN A 231 -17.17 -17.97 -7.13
N VAL A 232 -15.94 -18.41 -7.41
CA VAL A 232 -14.76 -18.04 -6.61
C VAL A 232 -14.47 -16.55 -6.74
N ASP A 233 -14.54 -16.01 -7.95
CA ASP A 233 -14.31 -14.58 -8.21
C ASP A 233 -15.39 -13.71 -7.57
N ARG A 234 -16.65 -14.15 -7.58
CA ARG A 234 -17.76 -13.49 -6.89
C ARG A 234 -17.54 -13.40 -5.38
N ILE A 235 -16.99 -14.45 -4.77
CA ILE A 235 -16.59 -14.42 -3.35
C ILE A 235 -15.53 -13.33 -3.11
N TYR A 236 -14.54 -13.21 -3.99
CA TYR A 236 -13.55 -12.13 -3.87
C TYR A 236 -14.17 -10.74 -4.02
N VAL A 237 -15.13 -10.55 -4.92
CA VAL A 237 -15.84 -9.27 -5.05
C VAL A 237 -16.61 -8.93 -3.77
N SER A 238 -17.34 -9.88 -3.18
CA SER A 238 -18.01 -9.64 -1.89
C SER A 238 -17.02 -9.26 -0.77
N GLN A 239 -15.82 -9.84 -0.78
CA GLN A 239 -14.77 -9.46 0.17
C GLN A 239 -14.20 -8.06 -0.11
N ILE A 240 -14.02 -7.68 -1.38
CA ILE A 240 -13.60 -6.35 -1.79
C ILE A 240 -14.58 -5.28 -1.28
N GLU A 241 -15.88 -5.51 -1.45
CA GLU A 241 -16.93 -4.62 -0.93
C GLU A 241 -16.90 -4.52 0.60
N ALA A 242 -16.73 -5.64 1.29
CA ALA A 242 -16.63 -5.66 2.75
C ALA A 242 -15.43 -4.84 3.24
N ILE A 243 -14.27 -4.99 2.59
CA ILE A 243 -13.06 -4.21 2.92
C ILE A 243 -13.30 -2.72 2.67
N LEU A 244 -13.96 -2.34 1.58
CA LEU A 244 -14.29 -0.94 1.30
C LEU A 244 -15.16 -0.33 2.41
N ASN A 245 -16.19 -1.04 2.84
CA ASN A 245 -17.09 -0.58 3.91
C ASN A 245 -16.31 -0.38 5.22
N GLU A 246 -15.40 -1.30 5.54
CA GLU A 246 -14.53 -1.18 6.71
C GLU A 246 -13.60 0.05 6.63
N PHE A 247 -13.05 0.35 5.44
CA PHE A 247 -12.26 1.57 5.24
C PHE A 247 -13.08 2.84 5.45
N ILE A 248 -14.30 2.89 4.90
CA ILE A 248 -15.20 4.03 5.04
C ILE A 248 -15.54 4.25 6.53
N GLU A 249 -15.88 3.18 7.24
CA GLU A 249 -16.17 3.25 8.68
C GLU A 249 -14.94 3.74 9.48
N SER A 250 -13.76 3.15 9.22
CA SER A 250 -12.52 3.50 9.90
C SER A 250 -12.13 4.98 9.69
N GLN A 251 -12.26 5.48 8.46
CA GLN A 251 -12.00 6.89 8.14
C GLN A 251 -13.01 7.83 8.81
N ASN A 252 -14.29 7.46 8.86
CA ASN A 252 -15.31 8.24 9.54
C ASN A 252 -15.06 8.32 11.05
N ILE A 253 -14.66 7.21 11.68
CA ILE A 253 -14.27 7.18 13.10
C ILE A 253 -13.06 8.10 13.34
N ALA A 254 -12.02 7.98 12.51
CA ALA A 254 -10.83 8.83 12.63
C ALA A 254 -11.17 10.32 12.47
N PHE A 255 -12.07 10.66 11.54
CA PHE A 255 -12.54 12.02 11.34
C PHE A 255 -13.29 12.52 12.58
N THR A 256 -14.28 11.77 13.09
CA THR A 256 -15.07 12.18 14.26
C THR A 256 -14.23 12.33 15.54
N HIS A 257 -13.17 11.52 15.72
CA HIS A 257 -12.28 11.62 16.87
C HIS A 257 -11.35 12.85 16.80
N LYS A 258 -10.90 13.26 15.60
CA LYS A 258 -10.08 14.48 15.41
C LYS A 258 -10.81 15.77 15.80
N PHE A 259 -12.14 15.82 15.66
CA PHE A 259 -12.93 17.02 15.96
C PHE A 259 -13.59 17.03 17.35
N ARG A 260 -13.45 15.96 18.15
CA ARG A 260 -14.05 15.88 19.51
C ARG A 260 -13.06 16.12 20.65
N SER A 261 -11.77 16.33 20.36
CA SER A 261 -10.79 16.63 21.41
C SER A 261 -11.00 18.05 21.96
N PRO A 262 -11.35 18.24 23.24
CA PRO A 262 -11.45 19.57 23.82
C PRO A 262 -10.04 20.19 23.92
N PRO A 263 -9.91 21.52 23.77
CA PRO A 263 -8.62 22.18 23.99
C PRO A 263 -8.15 21.89 25.41
N SER A 264 -6.89 21.49 25.57
CA SER A 264 -6.28 21.27 26.88
C SER A 264 -6.39 22.55 27.69
N SER A 265 -7.28 22.57 28.68
CA SER A 265 -7.36 23.65 29.65
C SER A 265 -6.08 23.66 30.48
N HIS A 266 -5.13 24.53 30.13
CA HIS A 266 -4.09 24.94 31.06
C HIS A 266 -4.77 25.49 32.31
N LYS A 267 -4.71 24.74 33.42
CA LYS A 267 -5.10 25.26 34.73
C LYS A 267 -4.09 26.31 35.15
N SER A 268 -4.46 27.57 35.02
CA SER A 268 -3.82 28.70 35.69
C SER A 268 -3.87 28.46 37.20
N PHE A 269 -2.72 28.25 37.83
CA PHE A 269 -2.61 28.23 39.28
C PHE A 269 -2.79 29.66 39.81
N SER A 270 -3.95 29.97 40.39
CA SER A 270 -4.12 31.15 41.24
C SER A 270 -3.53 30.84 42.61
N ILE A 271 -2.44 31.52 42.94
CA ILE A 271 -1.86 31.57 44.28
C ILE A 271 -2.73 32.49 45.12
N HIS A 272 -3.47 31.94 46.09
CA HIS A 272 -4.07 32.73 47.17
C HIS A 272 -3.16 32.66 48.40
N HIS A 273 -2.52 33.78 48.71
CA HIS A 273 -1.95 34.05 50.02
C HIS A 273 -3.10 34.20 51.04
N HIS A 274 -2.99 33.50 52.17
CA HIS A 274 -3.72 33.83 53.39
C HIS A 274 -2.71 34.24 54.46
N ASN A 275 -2.96 35.42 55.02
CA ASN A 275 -2.39 35.91 56.27
C ASN A 275 -2.96 35.15 57.46
#